data_AF-A0A4R9J7W6-F1
#
_entry.id   AF-A0A4R9J7W6-F1
#
_cell.length_a   1.000
_cell.length_b   1.000
_cell.length_c   1.000
_cell.angle_alpha   90.00
_cell.angle_beta   90.00
_cell.angle_gamma   90.00
#
_symmetry.space_group_name_H-M   'P 1'
#
loop_
_entity.id
_entity.type
_entity.pdbx_description
1 polymer ?
#
loop_
_entity_poly.entity_id
_entity_poly.type
_entity_poly.pdbx_seq_one_letter_code
_entity_poly.pdbx_strand_id
1 'polypeptide(L)'
;MRDKLFKDCPVCGAIGSIEHRISQSLKISTSKTGPFTVRGLSGQYCKVCGEGFLDIKSMKILKSSRARKIAEADSLITPAAKILSVESIAQKTGIKKQNLFTMIHEGALPYVVDGEGKERATSETLKAAILYKKKRMVKVEPNIGKKIKVGVLKANSGKALLKEPSGNFRVFSASNFARSSENQDRIGSSKKKTVNSKKSGSVKK
;
A
#
# COMPACT_ATOMS: atom_id res chain seq x y z
N MET A 1 10.09 12.83 5.66
CA MET A 1 10.54 11.48 5.25
C MET A 1 11.14 11.60 3.87
N ARG A 2 12.38 11.13 3.67
CA ARG A 2 13.03 11.12 2.34
C ARG A 2 12.56 9.89 1.57
N ASP A 3 12.36 10.02 0.26
CA ASP A 3 12.07 8.88 -0.60
C ASP A 3 13.25 7.90 -0.55
N LYS A 4 12.96 6.60 -0.44
CA LYS A 4 14.01 5.57 -0.47
C LYS A 4 14.55 5.48 -1.89
N LEU A 5 15.86 5.62 -2.05
CA LEU A 5 16.54 5.41 -3.32
C LEU A 5 16.95 3.95 -3.44
N PHE A 6 16.41 3.27 -4.44
CA PHE A 6 16.76 1.90 -4.80
C PHE A 6 17.78 1.93 -5.94
N LYS A 7 18.89 1.21 -5.76
CA LYS A 7 19.88 1.01 -6.83
C LYS A 7 19.56 -0.24 -7.65
N ASP A 8 19.09 -1.28 -6.97
CA ASP A 8 18.78 -2.59 -7.55
C ASP A 8 17.27 -2.82 -7.61
N CYS A 9 16.80 -3.53 -8.63
CA CYS A 9 15.38 -3.82 -8.78
C CYS A 9 14.94 -4.90 -7.79
N PRO A 10 14.02 -4.60 -6.84
CA PRO A 10 13.55 -5.59 -5.89
C PRO A 10 12.57 -6.60 -6.50
N VAL A 11 12.18 -6.41 -7.77
CA VAL A 11 11.18 -7.27 -8.43
C VAL A 11 11.83 -8.29 -9.35
N CYS A 12 12.79 -7.87 -10.17
CA CYS A 12 13.53 -8.79 -11.05
C CYS A 12 14.96 -9.10 -10.58
N GLY A 13 15.46 -8.43 -9.53
CA GLY A 13 16.82 -8.64 -9.00
C GLY A 13 17.94 -7.95 -9.79
N ALA A 14 17.62 -7.22 -10.87
CA ALA A 14 18.63 -6.58 -11.71
C ALA A 14 19.41 -5.48 -10.95
N ILE A 15 20.73 -5.63 -10.91
CA ILE A 15 21.66 -4.75 -10.18
C ILE A 15 21.85 -3.43 -10.94
N GLY A 16 21.85 -2.30 -10.22
CA GLY A 16 22.09 -0.97 -10.81
C GLY A 16 21.11 -0.55 -11.90
N SER A 17 19.94 -1.20 -11.96
CA SER A 17 19.01 -1.10 -13.09
C SER A 17 17.92 -0.05 -12.90
N ILE A 18 17.85 0.58 -11.72
CA ILE A 18 16.85 1.58 -11.40
C ILE A 18 17.32 2.98 -11.77
N GLU A 19 16.43 3.74 -12.44
CA GLU A 19 16.62 5.15 -12.72
C GLU A 19 15.44 5.99 -12.25
N HIS A 20 15.70 7.24 -11.87
CA HIS A 20 14.63 8.19 -11.57
C HIS A 20 14.08 8.77 -12.87
N ARG A 21 12.76 8.69 -13.05
CA ARG A 21 12.04 9.26 -14.18
C ARG A 21 11.04 10.29 -13.67
N ILE A 22 10.96 11.42 -14.37
CA ILE A 22 10.02 12.50 -14.12
C ILE A 22 8.94 12.56 -15.20
N SER A 23 7.87 13.30 -14.92
CA SER A 23 6.80 13.63 -15.89
C SER A 23 6.13 12.42 -16.55
N GLN A 24 6.10 11.29 -15.85
CA GLN A 24 5.41 10.09 -16.27
C GLN A 24 3.89 10.30 -16.25
N SER A 25 3.20 9.54 -17.09
CA SER A 25 1.75 9.49 -17.12
C SER A 25 1.28 8.06 -16.87
N LEU A 26 0.25 7.93 -16.04
CA LEU A 26 -0.36 6.64 -15.72
C LEU A 26 -1.84 6.66 -16.12
N LYS A 27 -2.23 5.71 -16.95
CA LYS A 27 -3.64 5.43 -17.24
C LYS A 27 -4.20 4.55 -16.13
N ILE A 28 -5.30 4.98 -15.54
CA ILE A 28 -6.03 4.25 -14.51
C ILE A 28 -7.45 4.07 -14.98
N SER A 29 -8.00 2.88 -14.84
CA SER A 29 -9.44 2.65 -14.96
C SER A 29 -10.01 2.26 -13.61
N THR A 30 -11.21 2.75 -13.31
CA THR A 30 -12.02 2.21 -12.23
C THR A 30 -13.39 1.87 -12.78
N SER A 31 -14.09 0.92 -12.14
CA SER A 31 -15.44 0.50 -12.53
C SER A 31 -16.43 1.66 -12.56
N LYS A 32 -16.24 2.68 -11.72
CA LYS A 32 -17.15 3.83 -11.59
C LYS A 32 -16.84 4.99 -12.54
N THR A 33 -15.58 5.21 -12.91
CA THR A 33 -15.15 6.47 -13.57
C THR A 33 -14.70 6.29 -15.02
N GLY A 34 -14.61 5.05 -15.52
CA GLY A 34 -13.94 4.76 -16.78
C GLY A 34 -12.42 5.04 -16.72
N PRO A 35 -11.72 4.92 -17.86
CA PRO A 35 -10.29 5.18 -17.95
C PRO A 35 -9.98 6.68 -17.93
N PHE A 36 -9.03 7.10 -17.09
CA PHE A 36 -8.48 8.45 -17.07
C PHE A 36 -6.96 8.42 -16.92
N THR A 37 -6.30 9.51 -17.33
CA THR A 37 -4.84 9.61 -17.29
C THR A 37 -4.41 10.63 -16.23
N VAL A 38 -3.51 10.22 -15.34
CA VAL A 38 -2.84 11.13 -14.39
C VAL A 38 -1.45 11.44 -14.93
N ARG A 39 -1.11 12.72 -15.07
CA ARG A 39 0.16 13.20 -15.62
C ARG A 39 1.04 13.80 -14.53
N GLY A 40 2.32 14.03 -14.83
CA GLY A 40 3.25 14.71 -13.92
C GLY A 40 3.72 13.82 -12.76
N LEU A 41 3.78 12.51 -12.97
CA LEU A 41 4.23 11.56 -11.97
C LEU A 41 5.76 11.39 -12.04
N SER A 42 6.40 11.23 -10.89
CA SER A 42 7.81 10.93 -10.77
C SER A 42 8.00 9.67 -9.92
N GLY A 43 9.10 8.97 -10.18
CA GLY A 43 9.41 7.75 -9.48
C GLY A 43 10.66 7.07 -10.02
N GLN A 44 10.97 5.94 -9.42
CA GLN A 44 12.11 5.10 -9.76
C GLN A 44 11.64 3.91 -10.58
N TYR A 45 12.20 3.72 -11.76
CA TYR A 45 11.81 2.68 -12.71
C TYR A 45 12.98 1.77 -13.04
N CYS A 46 12.74 0.48 -13.08
CA CYS A 46 13.72 -0.49 -13.55
C CYS A 46 13.78 -0.46 -15.09
N LYS A 47 14.97 -0.30 -15.65
CA LYS A 47 15.22 -0.36 -17.10
C LYS A 47 14.94 -1.74 -17.71
N VAL A 48 15.06 -2.80 -16.89
CA VAL A 48 14.98 -4.19 -17.36
C VAL A 48 13.54 -4.67 -17.41
N CYS A 49 12.81 -4.63 -16.29
CA CYS A 49 11.42 -5.12 -16.25
C CYS A 49 10.37 -4.02 -16.46
N GLY A 50 10.77 -2.75 -16.49
CA GLY A 50 9.86 -1.61 -16.62
C GLY A 50 9.07 -1.28 -15.36
N GLU A 51 9.16 -2.08 -14.29
CA GLU A 51 8.42 -1.81 -13.05
C GLU A 51 8.92 -0.55 -12.35
N GLY A 52 7.99 0.19 -11.74
CA GLY A 52 8.25 1.50 -11.16
C GLY A 52 7.65 1.71 -9.78
N PHE A 53 8.39 2.43 -8.95
CA PHE A 53 8.00 2.91 -7.63
C PHE A 53 7.80 4.41 -7.70
N LEU A 54 6.57 4.86 -7.48
CA LEU A 54 6.26 6.30 -7.47
C LEU A 54 6.77 6.97 -6.19
N ASP A 55 7.25 8.20 -6.33
CA ASP A 55 7.65 9.04 -5.19
C ASP A 55 6.44 9.34 -4.30
N ILE A 56 6.67 9.67 -3.03
CA ILE A 56 5.58 9.98 -2.09
C ILE A 56 4.68 11.10 -2.62
N LYS A 57 5.25 12.13 -3.27
CA LYS A 57 4.49 13.23 -3.87
C LYS A 57 3.59 12.74 -5.00
N SER A 58 4.13 11.94 -5.92
CA SER A 58 3.37 11.40 -7.06
C SER A 58 2.32 10.39 -6.61
N MET A 59 2.59 9.61 -5.58
CA MET A 59 1.57 8.76 -4.95
C MET A 59 0.42 9.57 -4.36
N LYS A 60 0.68 10.73 -3.73
CA LYS A 60 -0.37 11.62 -3.24
C LYS A 60 -1.20 12.19 -4.38
N ILE A 61 -0.56 12.68 -5.44
CA ILE A 61 -1.23 13.17 -6.65
C ILE A 61 -2.11 12.08 -7.26
N LEU A 62 -1.59 10.85 -7.34
CA LEU A 62 -2.32 9.72 -7.89
C LEU A 62 -3.57 9.40 -7.07
N LYS A 63 -3.43 9.35 -5.74
CA LYS A 63 -4.53 9.08 -4.81
C LYS A 63 -5.58 10.17 -4.86
N SER A 64 -5.19 11.45 -4.78
CA SER A 64 -6.14 12.56 -4.81
C SER A 64 -6.85 12.67 -6.16
N SER A 65 -6.14 12.47 -7.28
CA SER A 65 -6.74 12.48 -8.61
C SER A 65 -7.77 11.36 -8.78
N ARG A 66 -7.45 10.16 -8.30
CA ARG A 66 -8.38 9.02 -8.30
C ARG A 66 -9.60 9.29 -7.41
N ALA A 67 -9.37 9.77 -6.20
CA ALA A 67 -10.43 10.05 -5.24
C ALA A 67 -11.40 11.10 -5.79
N ARG A 68 -10.86 12.18 -6.36
CA ARG A 68 -11.64 13.24 -6.99
C ARG A 68 -12.48 12.73 -8.16
N LYS A 69 -11.91 11.90 -9.05
CA LYS A 69 -12.67 11.33 -10.17
C LYS A 69 -13.83 10.45 -9.71
N ILE A 70 -13.62 9.65 -8.65
CA ILE A 70 -14.68 8.85 -8.05
C ILE A 70 -15.73 9.76 -7.42
N ALA A 71 -15.31 10.80 -6.71
CA ALA A 71 -16.20 11.76 -6.07
C ALA A 71 -17.05 12.53 -7.11
N GLU A 72 -16.47 12.93 -8.25
CA GLU A 72 -17.19 13.54 -9.38
C GLU A 72 -18.27 12.59 -9.95
N ALA A 73 -17.97 11.30 -10.08
CA ALA A 73 -18.95 10.32 -10.53
C ALA A 73 -20.06 10.08 -9.48
N ASP A 74 -19.69 9.98 -8.20
CA ASP A 74 -20.64 9.78 -7.09
C ASP A 74 -21.52 11.03 -6.87
N SER A 75 -21.05 12.24 -7.22
CA SER A 75 -21.86 13.47 -7.19
C SER A 75 -23.08 13.43 -8.08
N LEU A 76 -23.01 12.75 -9.23
CA LEU A 76 -24.12 12.68 -10.20
C LEU A 76 -25.30 11.88 -9.66
N ILE A 77 -25.06 10.97 -8.72
CA ILE A 77 -26.06 10.05 -8.17
C ILE A 77 -26.45 10.38 -6.72
N THR A 78 -25.70 11.26 -6.05
CA THR A 78 -25.91 11.52 -4.63
C THR A 78 -26.90 12.66 -4.42
N PRO A 79 -28.08 12.42 -3.82
CA PRO A 79 -29.03 13.48 -3.53
C PRO A 79 -28.49 14.45 -2.47
N ALA A 80 -28.85 15.73 -2.60
CA ALA A 80 -28.40 16.80 -1.69
C ALA A 80 -28.70 16.51 -0.21
N ALA A 81 -29.80 15.82 0.10
CA ALA A 81 -30.17 15.44 1.47
C ALA A 81 -29.17 14.50 2.16
N LYS A 82 -28.31 13.80 1.40
CA LYS A 82 -27.27 12.91 1.96
C LYS A 82 -25.95 13.64 2.25
N ILE A 83 -25.84 14.92 1.89
CA ILE A 83 -24.65 15.73 2.13
C ILE A 83 -24.62 16.17 3.59
N LEU A 84 -23.45 16.02 4.21
CA LEU A 84 -23.19 16.38 5.60
C LEU A 84 -22.02 17.35 5.67
N SER A 85 -22.03 18.22 6.69
CA SER A 85 -20.86 19.04 7.00
C SER A 85 -19.75 18.16 7.60
N VAL A 86 -18.49 18.45 7.25
CA VAL A 86 -17.33 17.76 7.85
C VAL A 86 -17.32 17.92 9.36
N GLU A 87 -17.83 19.05 9.87
CA GLU A 87 -17.93 19.32 11.31
C GLU A 87 -18.88 18.37 12.03
N SER A 88 -20.05 18.11 11.43
CA SER A 88 -21.02 17.16 12.00
C SER A 88 -20.42 15.75 12.08
N ILE A 89 -19.59 15.37 11.12
CA ILE A 89 -18.90 14.07 11.12
C ILE A 89 -17.79 14.06 12.18
N ALA A 90 -17.03 15.13 12.30
CA ALA A 90 -16.00 15.27 13.32
C ALA A 90 -16.58 15.10 14.73
N GLN A 91 -17.71 15.75 15.01
CA GLN A 91 -18.42 15.62 16.30
C GLN A 91 -18.91 14.18 16.53
N LYS A 92 -19.58 13.57 15.55
CA LYS A 92 -20.12 12.21 15.68
C LYS A 92 -19.04 11.12 15.80
N THR A 93 -17.89 11.33 15.17
CA THR A 93 -16.79 10.34 15.15
C THR A 93 -15.73 10.62 16.21
N GLY A 94 -15.64 11.85 16.74
CA GLY A 94 -14.54 12.31 17.59
C GLY A 94 -13.20 12.43 16.86
N ILE A 95 -13.20 12.43 15.52
CA ILE A 95 -11.99 12.63 14.72
C ILE A 95 -11.80 14.14 14.48
N LYS A 96 -10.57 14.63 14.62
CA LYS A 96 -10.25 16.04 14.32
C LYS A 96 -10.63 16.40 12.89
N LYS A 97 -11.23 17.58 12.68
CA LYS A 97 -11.64 18.10 11.36
C LYS A 97 -10.51 18.03 10.32
N GLN A 98 -9.30 18.45 10.70
CA GLN A 98 -8.12 18.41 9.83
C GLN A 98 -7.80 17.00 9.32
N ASN A 99 -7.87 15.99 10.20
CA ASN A 99 -7.63 14.60 9.81
C ASN A 99 -8.72 14.09 8.87
N LEU A 100 -9.98 14.49 9.06
CA LEU A 100 -11.05 14.16 8.13
C LEU A 100 -10.79 14.74 6.74
N PHE A 101 -10.39 16.01 6.65
CA PHE A 101 -10.01 16.61 5.37
C PHE A 101 -8.84 15.88 4.71
N THR A 102 -7.80 15.51 5.47
CA THR A 102 -6.69 14.72 4.92
C THR A 102 -7.17 13.37 4.39
N MET A 103 -8.03 12.66 5.13
CA MET A 103 -8.55 11.36 4.71
C MET A 103 -9.48 11.46 3.49
N ILE A 104 -10.27 12.53 3.40
CA ILE A 104 -11.11 12.83 2.24
C ILE A 104 -10.22 13.07 1.03
N HIS A 105 -9.28 14.01 1.12
CA HIS A 105 -8.39 14.38 0.02
C HIS A 105 -7.50 13.22 -0.46
N GLU A 106 -7.09 12.32 0.44
CA GLU A 106 -6.32 11.11 0.09
C GLU A 106 -7.20 9.96 -0.44
N GLY A 107 -8.54 10.11 -0.46
CA GLY A 107 -9.49 9.10 -0.89
C GLY A 107 -9.66 7.93 0.09
N ALA A 108 -9.24 8.09 1.35
CA ALA A 108 -9.44 7.10 2.39
C ALA A 108 -10.88 7.07 2.92
N LEU A 109 -11.58 8.19 2.80
CA LEU A 109 -13.02 8.27 3.02
C LEU A 109 -13.70 8.63 1.69
N PRO A 110 -14.88 8.06 1.39
CA PRO A 110 -15.68 8.53 0.27
C PRO A 110 -16.03 10.01 0.49
N TYR A 111 -16.38 10.70 -0.59
CA TYR A 111 -16.90 12.07 -0.57
C TYR A 111 -17.50 12.37 -1.95
N VAL A 112 -18.20 13.49 -2.06
CA VAL A 112 -18.75 14.01 -3.32
C VAL A 112 -18.23 15.42 -3.57
N VAL A 113 -18.19 15.83 -4.82
CA VAL A 113 -17.82 17.19 -5.24
C VAL A 113 -19.08 17.97 -5.58
N ASP A 114 -19.27 19.16 -5.03
CA ASP A 114 -20.40 20.03 -5.41
C ASP A 114 -20.18 20.74 -6.75
N GLY A 115 -21.19 21.47 -7.23
CA GLY A 115 -21.11 22.21 -8.50
C GLY A 115 -20.02 23.31 -8.52
N GLU A 116 -19.53 23.73 -7.35
CA GLU A 116 -18.41 24.69 -7.21
C GLU A 116 -17.04 24.00 -7.16
N GLY A 117 -17.00 22.67 -7.25
CA GLY A 117 -15.76 21.89 -7.19
C GLY A 117 -15.26 21.65 -5.76
N LYS A 118 -16.06 21.93 -4.72
CA LYS A 118 -15.70 21.75 -3.31
C LYS A 118 -16.04 20.34 -2.83
N GLU A 119 -15.16 19.80 -1.99
CA GLU A 119 -15.32 18.47 -1.40
C GLU A 119 -16.39 18.51 -0.28
N ARG A 120 -17.39 17.65 -0.40
CA ARG A 120 -18.50 17.52 0.53
C ARG A 120 -18.55 16.12 1.09
N ALA A 121 -18.78 16.04 2.39
CA ALA A 121 -18.96 14.76 3.06
C ALA A 121 -20.40 14.28 2.90
N THR A 122 -20.63 12.98 3.05
CA THR A 122 -21.94 12.33 2.90
C THR A 122 -22.21 11.38 4.05
N SER A 123 -23.44 10.87 4.15
CA SER A 123 -23.77 9.81 5.11
C SER A 123 -22.88 8.57 5.00
N GLU A 124 -22.36 8.24 3.82
CA GLU A 124 -21.44 7.11 3.62
C GLU A 124 -20.06 7.38 4.23
N THR A 125 -19.62 8.63 4.17
CA THR A 125 -18.33 9.05 4.73
C THR A 125 -18.36 8.98 6.25
N LEU A 126 -19.51 9.30 6.87
CA LEU A 126 -19.74 9.08 8.28
C LEU A 126 -19.64 7.59 8.64
N LYS A 127 -20.32 6.71 7.90
CA LYS A 127 -20.24 5.25 8.11
C LYS A 127 -18.80 4.74 7.98
N ALA A 128 -18.10 5.18 6.95
CA ALA A 128 -16.70 4.82 6.71
C ALA A 128 -15.78 5.32 7.83
N ALA A 129 -15.99 6.54 8.33
CA ALA A 129 -15.21 7.12 9.42
C ALA A 129 -15.45 6.39 10.76
N ILE A 130 -16.70 5.98 11.04
CA ILE A 130 -17.02 5.14 12.20
C ILE A 130 -16.31 3.78 12.10
N LEU A 131 -16.37 3.13 10.93
CA LEU A 131 -15.68 1.86 10.69
C LEU A 131 -14.17 1.99 10.83
N TYR A 132 -13.59 3.09 10.33
CA TYR A 132 -12.17 3.39 10.46
C TYR A 132 -11.77 3.50 11.94
N LYS A 133 -12.53 4.25 12.74
CA LYS A 133 -12.30 4.36 14.18
C LYS A 133 -12.40 3.00 14.88
N LYS A 134 -13.44 2.22 14.58
CA LYS A 134 -13.63 0.88 15.17
C LYS A 134 -12.45 -0.04 14.86
N LYS A 135 -11.99 -0.09 13.60
CA LYS A 135 -10.80 -0.87 13.20
C LYS A 135 -9.52 -0.41 13.91
N ARG A 136 -9.39 0.89 14.19
CA ARG A 136 -8.24 1.42 14.94
C ARG A 136 -8.30 1.02 16.42
N MET A 137 -9.48 1.01 17.02
CA MET A 137 -9.66 0.58 18.42
C MET A 137 -9.44 -0.93 18.59
N VAL A 138 -9.86 -1.76 17.62
CA VAL A 138 -9.62 -3.22 17.66
C VAL A 138 -8.13 -3.59 17.55
N LYS A 139 -7.30 -2.74 16.94
CA LYS A 139 -5.84 -2.94 16.87
C LYS A 139 -5.10 -2.51 18.14
N VAL A 140 -5.81 -1.94 19.13
CA VAL A 140 -5.23 -1.37 20.36
C VAL A 140 -5.78 -2.09 21.60
N GLU A 141 -6.10 -3.37 21.50
CA GLU A 141 -6.07 -4.24 22.68
C GLU A 141 -4.66 -4.82 22.81
N PRO A 142 -3.81 -4.29 23.70
CA PRO A 142 -2.63 -5.04 24.10
C PRO A 142 -3.15 -6.29 24.81
N ASN A 143 -2.83 -7.48 24.29
CA ASN A 143 -2.97 -8.74 25.00
C ASN A 143 -2.06 -8.72 26.23
N ILE A 144 -2.48 -8.01 27.28
CA ILE A 144 -1.89 -8.07 28.61
C ILE A 144 -2.60 -9.23 29.30
N GLY A 145 -1.93 -10.38 29.36
CA GLY A 145 -2.17 -11.33 30.45
C GLY A 145 -2.95 -12.62 30.16
N LYS A 146 -2.96 -13.17 28.94
CA LYS A 146 -3.32 -14.60 28.78
C LYS A 146 -2.09 -15.42 28.43
N LYS A 147 -1.61 -16.22 29.40
CA LYS A 147 -0.67 -17.32 29.20
C LYS A 147 -1.32 -18.31 28.23
N ILE A 148 -1.04 -18.19 26.94
CA ILE A 148 -1.41 -19.18 25.95
C ILE A 148 -0.46 -20.36 26.15
N LYS A 149 -0.97 -21.47 26.72
CA LYS A 149 -0.31 -22.77 26.66
C LYS A 149 -0.11 -23.11 25.19
N VAL A 150 1.16 -23.19 24.75
CA VAL A 150 1.50 -23.54 23.38
C VAL A 150 1.26 -25.05 23.20
N GLY A 151 0.07 -25.41 22.72
CA GLY A 151 -0.19 -26.73 22.16
C GLY A 151 0.40 -26.78 20.76
N VAL A 152 1.37 -27.68 20.54
CA VAL A 152 1.96 -27.93 19.22
C VAL A 152 0.90 -28.57 18.32
N LEU A 153 0.41 -27.82 17.33
CA LEU A 153 -0.41 -28.37 16.24
C LEU A 153 0.42 -28.36 14.95
N LYS A 154 0.56 -29.57 14.39
CA LYS A 154 1.30 -29.92 13.18
C LYS A 154 0.84 -29.08 11.98
N ALA A 155 1.82 -28.63 11.19
CA ALA A 155 1.61 -27.97 9.91
C ALA A 155 1.06 -28.96 8.87
N ASN A 156 -0.14 -28.70 8.35
CA ASN A 156 -0.60 -29.29 7.11
C ASN A 156 -0.39 -28.28 5.98
N SER A 157 0.50 -28.64 5.06
CA SER A 157 0.81 -27.93 3.82
C SER A 157 -0.37 -28.01 2.84
N GLY A 158 -1.05 -26.90 2.63
CA GLY A 158 -2.07 -26.73 1.59
C GLY A 158 -1.70 -25.59 0.64
N LYS A 159 -1.34 -25.95 -0.60
CA LYS A 159 -1.00 -25.05 -1.71
C LYS A 159 -2.14 -24.05 -2.01
N ALA A 160 -1.82 -22.76 -2.12
CA ALA A 160 -2.68 -21.78 -2.77
C ALA A 160 -2.18 -21.55 -4.20
N LEU A 161 -2.94 -22.05 -5.18
CA LEU A 161 -2.84 -21.65 -6.58
C LEU A 161 -3.24 -20.17 -6.69
N LEU A 162 -2.39 -19.34 -7.29
CA LEU A 162 -2.79 -18.08 -7.90
C LEU A 162 -2.44 -18.17 -9.37
N LYS A 163 -3.47 -18.37 -10.19
CA LYS A 163 -3.44 -18.13 -11.63
C LYS A 163 -4.61 -17.19 -11.90
N GLU A 164 -4.32 -15.99 -12.39
CA GLU A 164 -4.98 -15.41 -13.56
C GLU A 164 -4.03 -14.41 -14.24
N PRO A 165 -4.02 -14.36 -15.59
CA PRO A 165 -3.09 -13.58 -16.38
C PRO A 165 -3.69 -12.24 -16.82
N SER A 166 -2.81 -11.27 -17.09
CA SER A 166 -2.89 -10.20 -18.10
C SER A 166 -2.31 -8.89 -17.57
N GLY A 167 -1.42 -8.30 -18.39
CA GLY A 167 -0.48 -7.26 -18.02
C GLY A 167 -1.14 -6.03 -17.41
N ASN A 168 -0.84 -5.78 -16.14
CA ASN A 168 -1.09 -4.52 -15.48
C ASN A 168 0.13 -4.19 -14.62
N PHE A 169 0.70 -3.00 -14.84
CA PHE A 169 1.77 -2.41 -14.04
C PHE A 169 1.45 -2.57 -12.55
N ARG A 170 2.27 -3.36 -11.83
CA ARG A 170 2.14 -3.50 -10.38
C ARG A 170 2.78 -2.27 -9.72
N VAL A 171 1.97 -1.27 -9.43
CA VAL A 171 2.41 -0.12 -8.62
C VAL A 171 2.49 -0.58 -7.17
N PHE A 172 3.69 -0.97 -6.72
CA PHE A 172 3.95 -1.28 -5.33
C PHE A 172 4.20 0.00 -4.53
N SER A 173 3.44 0.20 -3.44
CA SER A 173 3.78 1.20 -2.43
C SER A 173 5.00 0.71 -1.65
N ALA A 174 6.10 1.49 -1.63
CA ALA A 174 7.36 1.14 -0.94
C ALA A 174 7.18 0.80 0.56
N SER A 175 6.08 1.24 1.17
CA SER A 175 5.70 0.93 2.56
C SER A 175 5.19 -0.49 2.79
N ASN A 176 4.72 -1.22 1.76
CA ASN A 176 4.22 -2.58 1.91
C ASN A 176 5.32 -3.66 1.80
N PHE A 177 6.49 -3.33 1.25
CA PHE A 177 7.58 -4.30 1.04
C PHE A 177 8.44 -4.53 2.28
N ALA A 178 8.55 -3.53 3.16
CA ALA A 178 9.38 -3.61 4.38
C ALA A 178 8.91 -4.69 5.37
N ARG A 179 7.66 -5.17 5.28
CA ARG A 179 7.14 -6.24 6.14
C ARG A 179 7.49 -7.66 5.68
N SER A 180 7.95 -7.85 4.44
CA SER A 180 8.32 -9.17 3.93
C SER A 180 9.81 -9.49 4.11
N SER A 181 10.69 -8.48 4.19
CA SER A 181 12.13 -8.70 4.36
C SER A 181 12.53 -8.98 5.81
N GLU A 182 11.80 -8.48 6.82
CA GLU A 182 12.12 -8.71 8.25
C GLU A 182 11.84 -10.14 8.74
N ASN A 183 11.18 -10.99 7.93
CA ASN A 183 10.86 -12.37 8.30
C ASN A 183 11.78 -13.43 7.66
N GLN A 184 12.69 -13.05 6.75
CA GLN A 184 13.61 -14.00 6.12
C GLN A 184 14.96 -14.13 6.87
N ASP A 185 15.32 -13.17 7.71
CA ASP A 185 16.62 -13.18 8.42
C ASP A 185 16.62 -13.94 9.76
N ARG A 186 15.54 -14.68 10.10
CA ARG A 186 15.44 -15.44 11.36
C ARG A 186 15.45 -16.97 11.23
N ILE A 187 15.63 -17.52 10.02
CA ILE A 187 15.76 -18.97 9.82
C ILE A 187 17.05 -19.26 9.06
N GLY A 188 18.17 -19.33 9.78
CA GLY A 188 19.47 -19.63 9.17
C GLY A 188 20.64 -19.76 10.13
N SER A 189 20.39 -19.98 11.42
CA SER A 189 21.45 -20.34 12.38
C SER A 189 21.25 -21.80 12.81
N SER A 190 22.37 -22.52 12.89
CA SER A 190 22.54 -23.90 13.39
C SER A 190 22.50 -25.01 12.34
N LYS A 191 23.69 -25.41 11.84
CA LYS A 191 24.37 -26.61 12.35
C LYS A 191 25.79 -26.74 11.82
N LYS A 192 26.76 -26.59 12.74
CA LYS A 192 28.08 -27.21 12.69
C LYS A 192 27.91 -28.72 12.49
N LYS A 193 28.62 -29.31 11.53
CA LYS A 193 29.18 -30.67 11.67
C LYS A 193 30.59 -30.69 11.11
N THR A 194 31.51 -30.76 12.05
CA THR A 194 32.90 -31.18 11.92
C THR A 194 32.99 -32.55 11.26
N VAL A 195 33.81 -32.69 10.23
CA VAL A 195 34.48 -33.96 9.90
C VAL A 195 35.94 -33.64 9.58
N ASN A 196 36.81 -34.12 10.47
CA ASN A 196 38.25 -34.24 10.31
C ASN A 196 38.55 -35.23 9.18
N SER A 197 39.49 -34.90 8.29
CA SER A 197 40.39 -35.91 7.70
C SER A 197 41.72 -35.28 7.35
N LYS A 198 42.77 -35.96 7.82
CA LYS A 198 44.18 -35.60 7.80
C LYS A 198 44.84 -35.97 6.46
N LYS A 199 45.78 -35.12 6.07
CA LYS A 199 47.15 -35.37 5.55
C LYS A 199 47.41 -36.13 4.23
N SER A 200 48.51 -35.62 3.64
CA SER A 200 49.50 -36.21 2.72
C SER A 200 49.08 -36.22 1.24
N GLY A 201 49.91 -35.81 0.28
CA GLY A 201 51.29 -35.36 0.32
C GLY A 201 51.69 -34.76 -1.03
N SER A 202 52.80 -34.02 -1.00
CA SER A 202 53.62 -33.56 -2.12
C SER A 202 53.86 -34.61 -3.22
N VAL A 203 54.07 -34.17 -4.46
CA VAL A 203 55.34 -34.33 -5.20
C VAL A 203 55.24 -33.65 -6.58
N LYS A 204 56.29 -32.89 -6.90
CA LYS A 204 56.62 -32.27 -8.19
C LYS A 204 56.80 -33.32 -9.29
N LYS A 205 56.55 -32.93 -10.54
CA LYS A 205 57.53 -33.06 -11.62
C LYS A 205 57.26 -31.99 -12.67
#